data_AF-A0A6N7IAC3-F1
#
_entry.id   AF-A0A6N7IAC3-F1
#
_cell.length_a   1.000
_cell.length_b   1.000
_cell.length_c   1.000
_cell.angle_alpha   90.00
_cell.angle_beta   90.00
_cell.angle_gamma   90.00
#
_symmetry.space_group_name_H-M   'P 1'
#
loop_
_entity.id
_entity.type
_entity.pdbx_description
1 polymer ?
#
loop_
_entity_poly.entity_id
_entity_poly.type
_entity_poly.pdbx_seq_one_letter_code
_entity_poly.pdbx_strand_id
1 'polypeptide(L)'
;MGSVAQVAVDEAESTMTVPVKGFPAGWRLRPGDRVFLRETAGKKQATPWVRPVEGVIEGQPTAGRSLKMAGQNVVIGEETVVVGGADRSDASVAYVADCIENVRGRPLSCVALKPRRSS
;
A
#
# COMPACT_ATOMS: atom_id res chain seq x y z
N MET A 1 -9.96 19.61 -3.83
CA MET A 1 -8.58 19.97 -4.23
C MET A 1 -7.72 18.72 -4.12
N GLY A 2 -6.98 18.34 -5.17
CA GLY A 2 -6.04 17.23 -5.11
C GLY A 2 -4.71 17.67 -4.50
N SER A 3 -4.10 16.83 -3.68
CA SER A 3 -2.76 17.09 -3.14
C SER A 3 -1.72 17.04 -4.26
N VAL A 4 -0.68 17.88 -4.18
CA VAL A 4 0.48 17.86 -5.09
C VAL A 4 1.74 17.48 -4.32
N ALA A 5 2.71 16.87 -4.99
CA ALA A 5 4.01 16.56 -4.41
C ALA A 5 5.13 16.83 -5.42
N GLN A 6 6.29 17.18 -4.89
CA GLN A 6 7.53 17.20 -5.65
C GLN A 6 8.12 15.78 -5.63
N VAL A 7 8.37 15.23 -6.81
CA VAL A 7 8.88 13.86 -7.01
C VAL A 7 10.16 13.95 -7.82
N ALA A 8 11.21 13.27 -7.37
CA ALA A 8 12.43 13.08 -8.17
C ALA A 8 12.24 11.87 -9.09
N VAL A 9 12.60 12.03 -10.36
CA VAL A 9 12.62 10.95 -11.34
C VAL A 9 14.06 10.51 -11.53
N ASP A 10 14.41 9.35 -10.97
CA ASP A 10 15.78 8.83 -10.95
C ASP A 10 16.38 8.68 -12.37
N GLU A 11 15.57 8.40 -13.39
CA GLU A 11 16.04 8.28 -14.79
C GLU A 11 16.45 9.61 -15.45
N ALA A 12 16.00 10.75 -14.92
CA ALA A 12 16.18 12.05 -15.55
C ALA A 12 16.89 13.08 -14.68
N GLU A 13 17.36 12.69 -13.49
CA GLU A 13 17.91 13.58 -12.44
C GLU A 13 17.10 14.87 -12.24
N SER A 14 15.79 14.80 -12.49
CA SER A 14 14.90 15.95 -12.52
C SER A 14 13.83 15.81 -11.45
N THR A 15 13.57 16.91 -10.75
CA THR A 15 12.43 17.01 -9.85
C THR A 15 11.25 17.61 -10.59
N MET A 16 10.06 17.05 -10.40
CA MET A 16 8.82 17.57 -10.96
C MET A 16 7.72 17.67 -9.91
N THR A 17 6.86 18.68 -10.05
CA THR A 17 5.66 18.81 -9.21
C THR A 17 4.49 18.17 -9.94
N VAL A 18 3.92 17.12 -9.34
CA VAL A 18 2.79 16.38 -9.92
C VAL A 18 1.65 16.21 -8.93
N PRO A 19 0.39 16.12 -9.41
CA PRO A 19 -0.74 15.72 -8.58
C PRO A 19 -0.53 14.31 -8.02
N VAL A 20 -1.04 14.11 -6.82
CA VAL A 20 -0.97 12.85 -6.07
C VAL A 20 -2.37 12.26 -6.02
N LYS A 21 -2.53 11.00 -6.44
CA LYS A 21 -3.85 10.35 -6.52
C LYS A 21 -3.79 8.89 -6.06
N GLY A 22 -4.84 8.43 -5.39
CA GLY A 22 -4.99 7.03 -4.96
C GLY A 22 -4.26 6.68 -3.66
N PHE A 23 -3.71 7.67 -2.96
CA PHE A 23 -3.14 7.47 -1.63
C PHE A 23 -4.23 7.46 -0.55
N PRO A 24 -4.04 6.70 0.54
CA PRO A 24 -4.96 6.70 1.67
C PRO A 24 -5.17 8.08 2.30
N ALA A 25 -6.28 8.25 3.02
CA ALA A 25 -6.55 9.48 3.76
C ALA A 25 -5.45 9.73 4.82
N GLY A 26 -5.08 11.00 5.01
CA GLY A 26 -4.02 11.39 5.96
C GLY A 26 -2.60 11.00 5.54
N TRP A 27 -2.43 10.27 4.43
CA TRP A 27 -1.13 9.84 3.96
C TRP A 27 -0.33 11.02 3.38
N ARG A 28 0.99 11.02 3.63
CA ARG A 28 1.91 12.06 3.15
C ARG A 28 3.18 11.43 2.57
N LEU A 29 3.50 11.79 1.32
CA LEU A 29 4.78 11.48 0.68
C LEU A 29 5.91 12.04 1.54
N ARG A 30 6.94 11.23 1.80
CA ARG A 30 8.20 11.70 2.39
C ARG A 30 9.34 11.51 1.40
N PRO A 31 10.43 12.28 1.54
CA PRO A 31 11.65 12.03 0.77
C PRO A 31 12.10 10.57 0.89
N GLY A 32 12.38 9.94 -0.26
CA GLY A 32 12.79 8.53 -0.35
C GLY A 32 11.64 7.53 -0.56
N ASP A 33 10.38 7.92 -0.42
CA ASP A 33 9.25 7.05 -0.77
C ASP A 33 9.16 6.85 -2.30
N ARG A 34 8.80 5.64 -2.73
CA ARG A 34 8.67 5.29 -4.16
C ARG A 34 7.23 5.42 -4.62
N VAL A 35 7.05 5.90 -5.85
CA VAL A 35 5.74 6.08 -6.49
C VAL A 35 5.78 5.62 -7.94
N PHE A 36 4.61 5.27 -8.49
CA PHE A 36 4.45 5.16 -9.94
C PHE A 36 4.09 6.53 -10.52
N LEU A 37 4.91 7.01 -11.45
CA LEU A 37 4.56 8.15 -12.28
C LEU A 37 3.72 7.66 -13.47
N ARG A 38 2.41 7.89 -13.42
CA ARG A 38 1.50 7.54 -14.52
C ARG A 38 1.24 8.77 -15.37
N GLU A 39 1.24 8.59 -16.69
CA GLU A 39 0.80 9.62 -17.62
C GLU A 39 -0.57 9.26 -18.19
N THR A 40 -1.52 10.18 -18.16
CA THR A 40 -2.86 9.99 -18.73
C THR A 40 -3.26 11.27 -19.45
N ALA A 41 -3.50 11.18 -20.75
CA ALA A 41 -3.83 12.33 -21.61
C ALA A 41 -2.83 13.50 -21.47
N GLY A 42 -1.53 13.20 -21.48
CA GLY A 42 -0.45 14.20 -21.36
C GLY A 42 -0.26 14.79 -19.96
N LYS A 43 -1.02 14.34 -18.96
CA LYS A 43 -0.88 14.78 -17.56
C LYS A 43 -0.21 13.69 -16.73
N LYS A 44 0.93 14.03 -16.15
CA LYS A 44 1.66 13.17 -15.21
C LYS A 44 1.02 13.25 -13.83
N GLN A 45 0.87 12.11 -13.17
CA GLN A 45 0.36 11.99 -11.80
C GLN A 45 1.16 10.92 -11.03
N ALA A 46 1.41 11.18 -9.75
CA ALA A 46 1.99 10.21 -8.86
C ALA A 46 0.89 9.33 -8.26
N THR A 47 1.09 8.01 -8.30
CA THR A 47 0.23 7.01 -7.68
C THR A 47 1.06 6.11 -6.75
N PRO A 48 0.47 5.51 -5.71
CA PRO A 48 1.23 4.70 -4.76
C PRO A 48 1.92 3.54 -5.46
N TRP A 49 3.17 3.27 -5.09
CA TRP A 49 3.81 2.02 -5.46
C TRP A 49 3.26 0.90 -4.57
N VAL A 50 2.42 0.04 -5.13
CA VAL A 50 1.79 -1.07 -4.41
C VAL A 50 2.50 -2.36 -4.78
N ARG A 51 2.93 -3.12 -3.76
CA ARG A 51 3.48 -4.47 -3.92
C ARG A 51 2.67 -5.48 -3.13
N PRO A 52 2.52 -6.72 -3.62
CA PRO A 52 1.94 -7.77 -2.82
C PRO A 52 2.88 -8.16 -1.67
N VAL A 53 2.30 -8.39 -0.50
CA VAL A 53 2.91 -9.10 0.61
C VAL A 53 2.07 -10.35 0.82
N GLU A 54 2.68 -11.52 0.70
CA GLU A 54 1.99 -12.79 0.87
C GLU A 54 2.40 -13.44 2.19
N GLY A 55 1.44 -13.98 2.92
CA GLY A 55 1.74 -14.72 4.14
C GLY A 55 0.52 -15.04 4.99
N VAL A 56 0.74 -15.84 6.02
CA VAL A 56 -0.23 -16.04 7.09
C VAL A 56 -0.24 -14.79 7.98
N ILE A 57 -1.43 -14.35 8.38
CA ILE A 57 -1.60 -13.26 9.34
C ILE A 57 -1.52 -13.84 10.76
N GLU A 58 -0.68 -13.26 11.59
CA GLU A 58 -0.67 -13.56 13.03
C GLU A 58 -1.81 -12.80 13.71
N GLY A 59 -2.90 -13.50 14.04
CA GLY A 59 -4.05 -12.94 14.73
C GLY A 59 -5.18 -12.48 13.80
N GLN A 60 -6.11 -11.66 14.33
CA GLN A 60 -7.29 -11.23 13.57
C GLN A 60 -7.04 -9.93 12.80
N PRO A 61 -7.32 -9.89 11.48
CA PRO A 61 -7.22 -8.67 10.69
C PRO A 61 -8.29 -7.68 11.17
N THR A 62 -7.87 -6.64 11.88
CA THR A 62 -8.74 -5.57 12.38
C THR A 62 -8.35 -4.26 11.70
N ALA A 63 -9.32 -3.57 11.12
CA ALA A 63 -9.10 -2.23 10.56
C ALA A 63 -8.55 -1.27 11.63
N GLY A 64 -7.66 -0.38 11.23
CA GLY A 64 -6.95 0.56 12.10
C GLY A 64 -5.83 -0.06 12.93
N ARG A 65 -5.48 -1.35 12.76
CA ARG A 65 -4.40 -2.01 13.52
C ARG A 65 -3.24 -2.44 12.65
N SER A 66 -2.06 -2.47 13.29
CA SER A 66 -0.89 -3.16 12.76
C SER A 66 -1.00 -4.65 13.03
N LEU A 67 -0.61 -5.48 12.07
CA LEU A 67 -0.52 -6.93 12.15
C LEU A 67 0.82 -7.39 11.58
N LYS A 68 1.21 -8.61 11.96
CA LYS A 68 2.33 -9.30 11.35
C LYS A 68 1.84 -10.22 10.25
N MET A 69 2.49 -10.14 9.09
CA MET A 69 2.27 -11.04 7.97
C MET A 69 3.62 -11.36 7.33
N ALA A 70 3.96 -12.65 7.23
CA ALA A 70 5.28 -13.11 6.77
C ALA A 70 6.48 -12.40 7.47
N GLY A 71 6.36 -12.15 8.78
CA GLY A 71 7.38 -11.44 9.56
C GLY A 71 7.48 -9.93 9.29
N GLN A 72 6.61 -9.35 8.46
CA GLN A 72 6.53 -7.92 8.18
C GLN A 72 5.36 -7.27 8.95
N ASN A 73 5.58 -6.07 9.49
CA ASN A 73 4.51 -5.27 10.05
C ASN A 73 3.73 -4.59 8.92
N VAL A 74 2.45 -4.91 8.81
CA VAL A 74 1.48 -4.36 7.86
C VAL A 74 0.37 -3.64 8.63
N VAL A 75 -0.12 -2.52 8.10
CA VAL A 75 -1.23 -1.75 8.65
C VAL A 75 -2.43 -1.93 7.74
N ILE A 76 -3.52 -2.46 8.30
CA ILE A 76 -4.84 -2.42 7.68
C ILE A 76 -5.46 -1.10 8.15
N GLY A 77 -5.50 -0.09 7.28
CA GLY A 77 -6.19 1.18 7.52
C GLY A 77 -7.71 1.01 7.49
N GLU A 78 -8.45 2.05 7.86
CA GLU A 78 -9.92 2.04 7.79
C GLU A 78 -10.41 1.93 6.34
N GLU A 79 -9.65 2.49 5.40
CA GLU A 79 -9.88 2.43 3.97
C GLU A 79 -9.41 1.14 3.29
N THR A 80 -8.77 0.21 4.02
CA THR A 80 -8.32 -1.06 3.43
C THR A 80 -9.51 -1.92 3.05
N VAL A 81 -9.59 -2.31 1.78
CA VAL A 81 -10.64 -3.22 1.30
C VAL A 81 -10.30 -4.64 1.74
N VAL A 82 -11.06 -5.18 2.69
CA VAL A 82 -10.96 -6.59 3.10
C VAL A 82 -11.94 -7.41 2.26
N VAL A 83 -11.42 -8.24 1.34
CA VAL A 83 -12.23 -9.02 0.39
C VAL A 83 -12.40 -10.45 0.89
N GLY A 84 -13.66 -10.89 0.99
CA GLY A 84 -14.02 -12.16 1.60
C GLY A 84 -14.03 -12.00 3.11
N GLY A 85 -15.14 -12.33 3.76
CA GLY A 85 -15.16 -12.42 5.22
C GLY A 85 -13.98 -13.28 5.64
N ALA A 86 -13.11 -12.75 6.49
CA ALA A 86 -12.10 -13.54 7.16
C ALA A 86 -12.86 -14.51 8.05
N ASP A 87 -13.40 -15.57 7.45
CA ASP A 87 -14.19 -16.55 8.16
C ASP A 87 -13.24 -17.25 9.11
N ARG A 88 -13.64 -17.15 10.36
CA ARG A 88 -12.75 -16.98 11.50
C ARG A 88 -12.02 -18.29 11.78
N SER A 89 -10.79 -18.17 12.30
CA SER A 89 -10.02 -19.17 13.07
C SER A 89 -8.97 -20.02 12.36
N ASP A 90 -8.92 -20.08 11.03
CA ASP A 90 -7.94 -20.95 10.40
C ASP A 90 -6.59 -20.23 10.18
N ALA A 91 -5.69 -20.40 11.16
CA ALA A 91 -4.31 -19.90 11.12
C ALA A 91 -3.48 -20.46 9.94
N SER A 92 -4.06 -21.30 9.08
CA SER A 92 -3.45 -21.84 7.88
C SER A 92 -3.74 -21.05 6.59
N VAL A 93 -4.67 -20.08 6.62
CA VAL A 93 -5.03 -19.32 5.41
C VAL A 93 -3.94 -18.30 5.10
N ALA A 94 -3.29 -18.49 3.94
CA ALA A 94 -2.41 -17.47 3.38
C ALA A 94 -3.25 -16.31 2.83
N TYR A 95 -2.77 -15.10 3.02
CA TYR A 95 -3.36 -13.87 2.48
C TYR A 95 -2.39 -13.20 1.50
N VAL A 96 -2.96 -12.40 0.60
CA VAL A 96 -2.25 -11.43 -0.21
C VAL A 96 -2.72 -10.05 0.25
N ALA A 97 -1.81 -9.26 0.81
CA ALA A 97 -2.05 -7.85 1.09
C ALA A 97 -1.35 -6.98 0.06
N ASP A 98 -2.11 -6.13 -0.62
CA ASP A 98 -1.60 -5.15 -1.56
C ASP A 98 -1.14 -3.94 -0.75
N CYS A 99 0.16 -3.78 -0.52
CA CYS A 99 0.68 -2.75 0.38
C CYS A 99 1.56 -1.72 -0.31
N ILE A 100 1.41 -0.47 0.12
CA ILE A 100 2.19 0.66 -0.37
C ILE A 100 3.63 0.50 0.16
N GLU A 101 4.58 0.41 -0.76
CA GLU A 101 6.00 0.31 -0.45
C GLU A 101 6.52 1.69 -0.02
N ASN A 102 6.44 1.94 1.29
CA ASN A 102 7.09 3.09 1.91
C ASN A 102 8.48 2.64 2.37
N VAL A 103 9.52 3.34 1.97
CA VAL A 103 10.90 2.90 2.16
C VAL A 103 11.27 2.89 3.66
N ARG A 104 11.98 1.82 4.04
CA ARG A 104 12.68 1.47 5.30
C ARG A 104 12.08 1.95 6.63
N GLY A 105 11.72 0.97 7.47
CA GLY A 105 11.52 1.16 8.92
C GLY A 105 10.10 1.55 9.35
N ARG A 106 9.12 1.51 8.44
CA ARG A 106 7.71 1.78 8.76
C ARG A 106 6.80 0.61 8.41
N PRO A 107 5.65 0.48 9.10
CA PRO A 107 4.63 -0.47 8.70
C PRO A 107 4.13 -0.17 7.29
N LEU A 108 3.91 -1.21 6.50
CA LEU A 108 3.37 -1.06 5.14
C LEU A 108 1.86 -0.80 5.24
N SER A 109 1.37 0.31 4.69
CA SER A 109 -0.07 0.58 4.62
C SER A 109 -0.68 -0.23 3.49
N CYS A 110 -1.64 -1.10 3.80
CA CYS A 110 -2.26 -1.96 2.80
C CYS A 110 -3.57 -1.37 2.27
N VAL A 111 -3.78 -1.42 0.96
CA VAL A 111 -5.00 -0.92 0.30
C VAL A 111 -6.02 -2.03 0.08
N ALA A 112 -5.57 -3.28 0.04
CA ALA A 112 -6.44 -4.44 0.01
C ALA A 112 -5.83 -5.62 0.75
N LEU A 113 -6.71 -6.47 1.29
CA LEU A 113 -6.36 -7.76 1.89
C LEU A 113 -7.31 -8.82 1.34
N LYS A 114 -6.76 -9.91 0.81
CA LYS A 114 -7.54 -10.99 0.18
C LYS A 114 -7.00 -12.35 0.60
N PRO A 115 -7.84 -13.37 0.85
CA PRO A 115 -7.39 -14.75 0.97
C PRO A 115 -6.69 -15.18 -0.31
N ARG A 116 -5.53 -15.82 -0.18
CA ARG A 116 -4.86 -16.49 -1.29
C ARG A 116 -5.68 -17.74 -1.61
N ARG A 117 -6.48 -17.70 -2.68
CA ARG A 117 -7.17 -18.90 -3.15
C ARG A 117 -6.11 -19.92 -3.55
N SER A 118 -6.13 -21.09 -2.91
CA SER A 118 -5.44 -22.27 -3.39
C SER A 118 -6.07 -22.66 -4.72
N SER A 119 -5.34 -22.44 -5.81
CA SER A 119 -5.61 -23.02 -7.13
C SER A 119 -5.29 -24.51 -7.13
#